data_AF-A0A1Y5Q6Y7-F1
#
_entry.id   AF-A0A1Y5Q6Y7-F1
#
_cell.length_a   1.000
_cell.length_b   1.000
_cell.length_c   1.000
_cell.angle_alpha   90.00
_cell.angle_beta   90.00
_cell.angle_gamma   90.00
#
_symmetry.space_group_name_H-M   'P 1'
#
loop_
_entity.id
_entity.type
_entity.pdbx_description
1 polymer ?
#
loop_
_entity_poly.entity_id
_entity_poly.type
_entity_poly.pdbx_seq_one_letter_code
_entity_poly.pdbx_strand_id
1 'polypeptide(L)'
;MNASAVQLKALYKNAAEKTLSEIVESFLNKRGVSCFTEKNDNLLMWSHYADGGRGICLEFEASDALFEKAKKVNYVESIPLLSLDRMLCDKSYDDVMELFRTKSKAWEYEQEWRVMHESAGTSWCYDSTALTGIYFGPSTPDDLIDVICLILGGQNEHVQFYRGSRNSEHFRVDFTKFNYTSHLNAIKLGLKG
;
A
#
# COMPACT_ATOMS: atom_id res chain seq x y z
N MET A 1 -38.92 -34.15 -18.35
CA MET A 1 -37.77 -33.71 -19.17
C MET A 1 -36.55 -33.72 -18.27
N ASN A 2 -35.70 -34.74 -18.36
CA ASN A 2 -34.45 -34.76 -17.60
C ASN A 2 -33.45 -33.84 -18.31
N ALA A 3 -32.93 -32.85 -17.59
CA ALA A 3 -31.80 -32.07 -18.07
C ALA A 3 -30.65 -33.04 -18.39
N SER A 4 -30.04 -32.88 -19.56
CA SER A 4 -28.88 -33.70 -19.94
C SER A 4 -27.73 -33.46 -18.96
N ALA A 5 -26.83 -34.43 -18.80
CA ALA A 5 -25.66 -34.27 -17.92
C ALA A 5 -24.84 -33.00 -18.24
N VAL A 6 -24.85 -32.57 -19.52
CA VAL A 6 -24.23 -31.33 -19.99
C VAL A 6 -24.98 -30.10 -19.44
N GLN A 7 -26.32 -30.10 -19.49
CA GLN A 7 -27.15 -29.02 -18.96
C GLN A 7 -27.02 -28.91 -17.43
N LEU A 8 -26.99 -30.04 -16.72
CA LEU A 8 -26.75 -30.07 -15.28
C LEU A 8 -25.36 -29.51 -14.95
N LYS A 9 -24.31 -29.95 -15.65
CA LYS A 9 -22.94 -29.45 -15.43
C LYS A 9 -22.84 -27.94 -15.67
N ALA A 10 -23.50 -27.41 -16.70
CA ALA A 10 -23.54 -25.99 -16.98
C ALA A 10 -24.28 -25.21 -15.88
N LEU A 11 -25.42 -25.72 -15.40
CA LEU A 11 -26.17 -25.11 -14.31
C LEU A 11 -25.35 -25.08 -13.00
N TYR A 12 -24.69 -26.18 -12.64
CA TYR A 12 -23.82 -26.25 -11.47
C TYR A 12 -22.64 -25.29 -11.58
N LYS A 13 -21.99 -25.23 -12.75
CA LYS A 13 -20.88 -24.29 -13.00
C LYS A 13 -21.33 -22.84 -12.82
N ASN A 14 -22.42 -22.45 -13.45
CA ASN A 14 -22.93 -21.07 -13.38
C ASN A 14 -23.35 -20.69 -11.95
N ALA A 15 -23.97 -21.62 -11.21
CA ALA A 15 -24.33 -21.39 -9.81
C ALA A 15 -23.08 -21.22 -8.93
N ALA A 16 -22.05 -22.06 -9.12
CA ALA A 16 -20.80 -21.97 -8.38
C ALA A 16 -20.03 -20.68 -8.70
N GLU A 17 -19.95 -20.29 -9.98
CA GLU A 17 -19.33 -19.03 -10.41
C GLU A 17 -20.05 -17.83 -9.78
N LYS A 18 -21.38 -17.82 -9.79
CA LYS A 18 -22.18 -16.76 -9.18
C LYS A 18 -21.94 -16.66 -7.67
N THR A 19 -22.04 -17.78 -6.95
CA THR A 19 -21.80 -17.79 -5.49
C THR A 19 -20.37 -17.38 -5.14
N LEU A 20 -19.39 -17.80 -5.92
CA LEU A 20 -18.00 -17.41 -5.71
C LEU A 20 -17.82 -15.89 -5.89
N SER A 21 -18.36 -15.33 -6.97
CA SER A 21 -18.32 -13.88 -7.21
C SER A 21 -18.99 -13.11 -6.07
N GLU A 22 -20.15 -13.56 -5.58
CA GLU A 22 -20.83 -12.94 -4.43
C GLU A 22 -20.00 -12.99 -3.14
N ILE A 23 -19.29 -14.09 -2.88
CA ILE A 23 -18.40 -14.22 -1.72
C ILE A 23 -17.21 -13.27 -1.86
N VAL A 24 -16.55 -13.25 -3.02
CA VAL A 24 -15.40 -12.39 -3.28
C VAL A 24 -15.79 -10.92 -3.21
N GLU A 25 -16.91 -10.51 -3.82
CA GLU A 25 -17.44 -9.14 -3.74
C GLU A 25 -17.81 -8.75 -2.31
N SER A 26 -18.51 -9.62 -1.58
CA SER A 26 -18.84 -9.40 -0.17
C SER A 26 -17.57 -9.21 0.66
N PHE A 27 -16.52 -9.98 0.39
CA PHE A 27 -15.24 -9.86 1.07
C PHE A 27 -14.55 -8.52 0.70
N LEU A 28 -14.47 -8.18 -0.58
CA LEU A 28 -13.87 -6.94 -1.08
C LEU A 28 -14.55 -5.68 -0.51
N ASN A 29 -15.88 -5.67 -0.50
CA ASN A 29 -16.63 -4.50 -0.08
C ASN A 29 -16.63 -4.31 1.44
N LYS A 30 -16.33 -5.37 2.20
CA LYS A 30 -16.32 -5.32 3.67
C LYS A 30 -14.94 -5.15 4.26
N ARG A 31 -13.86 -5.45 3.55
CA ARG A 31 -12.51 -5.39 4.10
C ARG A 31 -11.72 -4.21 3.55
N GLY A 32 -10.93 -3.57 4.40
CA GLY A 32 -9.92 -2.59 3.97
C GLY A 32 -8.58 -3.27 3.75
N VAL A 33 -7.75 -2.73 2.86
CA VAL A 33 -6.35 -3.17 2.70
C VAL A 33 -5.45 -1.95 2.71
N SER A 34 -4.47 -1.94 3.61
CA SER A 34 -3.35 -0.99 3.57
C SER A 34 -2.14 -1.68 2.95
N CYS A 35 -1.54 -1.03 1.97
CA CYS A 35 -0.41 -1.54 1.21
C CYS A 35 0.85 -0.72 1.53
N PHE A 36 1.96 -1.42 1.77
CA PHE A 36 3.26 -0.85 2.13
C PHE A 36 4.35 -1.48 1.27
N THR A 37 5.53 -0.89 1.26
CA THR A 37 6.68 -1.36 0.47
C THR A 37 7.95 -1.33 1.31
N GLU A 38 8.88 -2.25 1.02
CA GLU A 38 10.25 -2.23 1.54
C GLU A 38 11.15 -1.20 0.81
N LYS A 39 10.66 -0.57 -0.27
CA LYS A 39 11.45 0.29 -1.18
C LYS A 39 10.83 1.67 -1.35
N ASN A 40 11.59 2.70 -1.01
CA ASN A 40 11.23 4.09 -1.25
C ASN A 40 11.88 4.68 -2.51
N ASP A 41 12.82 4.00 -3.16
CA ASP A 41 13.64 4.54 -4.26
C ASP A 41 13.18 4.11 -5.66
N ASN A 42 12.20 3.20 -5.76
CA ASN A 42 11.75 2.65 -7.04
C ASN A 42 11.03 3.72 -7.89
N LEU A 43 11.62 4.07 -9.04
CA LEU A 43 11.11 5.14 -9.90
C LEU A 43 9.71 4.85 -10.48
N LEU A 44 9.40 3.58 -10.80
CA LEU A 44 8.06 3.20 -11.28
C LEU A 44 7.02 3.43 -10.19
N MET A 45 7.33 3.08 -8.95
CA MET A 45 6.43 3.34 -7.81
C MET A 45 6.15 4.82 -7.64
N TRP A 46 7.17 5.69 -7.74
CA TRP A 46 6.94 7.15 -7.73
C TRP A 46 6.03 7.61 -8.87
N SER A 47 6.13 7.00 -10.05
CA SER A 47 5.23 7.30 -11.17
C SER A 47 3.78 6.88 -10.88
N HIS A 48 3.56 5.73 -10.25
CA HIS A 48 2.23 5.15 -10.06
C HIS A 48 1.52 5.68 -8.82
N TYR A 49 2.25 5.84 -7.71
CA TYR A 49 1.67 6.09 -6.39
C TYR A 49 1.88 7.50 -5.86
N ALA A 50 2.75 8.29 -6.49
CA ALA A 50 3.10 9.63 -6.01
C ALA A 50 2.95 10.68 -7.11
N ASP A 51 1.90 10.56 -7.93
CA ASP A 51 1.53 11.56 -8.95
C ASP A 51 2.71 11.96 -9.86
N GLY A 52 3.43 10.96 -10.39
CA GLY A 52 4.59 11.21 -11.25
C GLY A 52 5.84 11.73 -10.52
N GLY A 53 5.92 11.54 -9.19
CA GLY A 53 6.99 12.05 -8.35
C GLY A 53 6.70 13.40 -7.68
N ARG A 54 5.45 13.90 -7.73
CA ARG A 54 5.01 15.11 -7.01
C ARG A 54 4.52 14.84 -5.59
N GLY A 55 4.19 13.59 -5.28
CA GLY A 55 3.69 13.16 -3.98
C GLY A 55 4.77 12.94 -2.93
N ILE A 56 4.43 12.19 -1.89
CA ILE A 56 5.30 11.86 -0.76
C ILE A 56 5.25 10.36 -0.46
N CYS A 57 6.25 9.87 0.28
CA CYS A 57 6.30 8.53 0.84
C CYS A 57 6.50 8.65 2.36
N LEU A 58 5.65 7.95 3.11
CA LEU A 58 5.68 7.88 4.57
C LEU A 58 6.50 6.65 4.97
N GLU A 59 7.49 6.84 5.83
CA GLU A 59 8.29 5.76 6.38
C GLU A 59 7.86 5.47 7.82
N PHE A 60 7.67 4.19 8.09
CA PHE A 60 7.24 3.71 9.38
C PHE A 60 8.23 2.71 9.96
N GLU A 61 8.32 2.70 11.29
CA GLU A 61 9.03 1.70 12.07
C GLU A 61 8.29 0.36 11.98
N ALA A 62 8.93 -0.66 11.40
CA ALA A 62 8.32 -1.96 11.15
C ALA A 62 8.03 -2.75 12.44
N SER A 63 8.66 -2.39 13.55
CA SER A 63 8.39 -2.99 14.86
C SER A 63 7.10 -2.47 15.53
N ASP A 64 6.41 -1.49 14.94
CA ASP A 64 5.13 -1.00 15.46
C ASP A 64 4.00 -2.05 15.35
N ALA A 65 3.07 -2.01 16.31
CA ALA A 65 1.93 -2.91 16.39
C ALA A 65 1.06 -2.92 15.11
N LEU A 66 1.04 -1.81 14.36
CA LEU A 66 0.37 -1.71 13.06
C LEU A 66 0.82 -2.82 12.09
N PHE A 67 2.09 -3.22 12.16
CA PHE A 67 2.70 -4.16 11.22
C PHE A 67 2.74 -5.61 11.71
N GLU A 68 2.30 -5.90 12.94
CA GLU A 68 2.24 -7.29 13.46
C GLU A 68 1.43 -8.23 12.54
N LYS A 69 0.36 -7.70 11.95
CA LYS A 69 -0.52 -8.44 11.04
C LYS A 69 -0.13 -8.27 9.57
N ALA A 70 0.91 -7.52 9.25
CA ALA A 70 1.36 -7.30 7.89
C ALA A 70 1.79 -8.64 7.26
N LYS A 71 1.37 -8.86 6.02
CA LYS A 71 1.70 -10.05 5.26
C LYS A 71 2.31 -9.67 3.92
N LYS A 72 3.45 -10.28 3.61
CA LYS A 72 4.08 -10.15 2.30
C LYS A 72 3.17 -10.70 1.20
N VAL A 73 3.11 -9.97 0.10
CA VAL A 73 2.41 -10.35 -1.13
C VAL A 73 3.16 -11.49 -1.82
N ASN A 74 2.40 -12.48 -2.29
CA ASN A 74 2.86 -13.58 -3.12
C ASN A 74 2.75 -13.18 -4.60
N TYR A 75 3.88 -13.18 -5.31
CA TYR A 75 3.95 -12.79 -6.70
C TYR A 75 3.98 -14.01 -7.61
N VAL A 76 2.97 -14.14 -8.47
CA VAL A 76 2.76 -15.34 -9.31
C VAL A 76 2.55 -14.97 -10.78
N GLU A 77 2.91 -15.89 -11.68
CA GLU A 77 2.72 -15.74 -13.13
C GLU A 77 1.28 -16.03 -13.57
N SER A 78 0.58 -16.89 -12.84
CA SER A 78 -0.78 -17.33 -13.17
C SER A 78 -1.69 -17.21 -11.96
N ILE A 79 -2.96 -16.86 -12.21
CA ILE A 79 -3.97 -16.70 -11.16
C ILE A 79 -4.17 -18.06 -10.47
N PRO A 80 -4.05 -18.14 -9.12
CA PRO A 80 -4.25 -19.39 -8.39
C PRO A 80 -5.66 -19.96 -8.60
N LEU A 81 -5.74 -21.30 -8.66
CA LEU A 81 -7.03 -21.99 -8.73
C LEU A 81 -7.65 -22.07 -7.32
N LEU A 82 -8.90 -21.65 -7.21
CA LEU A 82 -9.68 -21.80 -5.98
C LEU A 82 -10.29 -23.21 -5.89
N SER A 83 -10.15 -23.85 -4.73
CA SER A 83 -10.82 -25.10 -4.42
C SER A 83 -12.24 -24.82 -3.94
N LEU A 84 -13.21 -24.99 -4.84
CA LEU A 84 -14.63 -24.83 -4.51
C LEU A 84 -15.11 -25.85 -3.49
N ASP A 85 -14.52 -27.05 -3.47
CA ASP A 85 -14.82 -28.08 -2.47
C ASP A 85 -14.48 -27.62 -1.05
N ARG A 86 -13.29 -27.03 -0.83
CA ARG A 86 -12.93 -26.46 0.48
C ARG A 86 -13.82 -25.30 0.90
N MET A 87 -14.17 -24.42 -0.05
CA MET A 87 -15.02 -23.27 0.26
C MET A 87 -16.46 -23.67 0.61
N LEU A 88 -17.04 -24.63 -0.12
CA LEU A 88 -18.45 -25.01 0.01
C LEU A 88 -18.68 -26.09 1.06
N CYS A 89 -17.77 -27.07 1.17
CA CYS A 89 -17.90 -28.20 2.08
C CYS A 89 -17.27 -27.92 3.45
N ASP A 90 -16.04 -27.40 3.46
CA ASP A 90 -15.29 -27.19 4.71
C ASP A 90 -15.49 -25.78 5.30
N LYS A 91 -16.12 -24.87 4.54
CA LYS A 91 -16.31 -23.45 4.89
C LYS A 91 -15.01 -22.75 5.25
N SER A 92 -13.88 -23.19 4.69
CA SER A 92 -12.61 -22.48 4.80
C SER A 92 -12.55 -21.38 3.74
N TYR A 93 -12.08 -20.21 4.17
CA TYR A 93 -11.83 -19.05 3.31
C TYR A 93 -10.33 -18.79 3.14
N ASP A 94 -9.47 -19.73 3.51
CA ASP A 94 -8.01 -19.56 3.45
C ASP A 94 -7.54 -19.32 2.01
N ASP A 95 -8.10 -20.05 1.04
CA ASP A 95 -7.79 -19.86 -0.39
C ASP A 95 -8.19 -18.44 -0.88
N VAL A 96 -9.29 -17.90 -0.33
CA VAL A 96 -9.71 -16.51 -0.61
C VAL A 96 -8.72 -15.52 -0.02
N MET A 97 -8.27 -15.74 1.23
CA MET A 97 -7.22 -14.93 1.86
C MET A 97 -5.90 -15.00 1.10
N GLU A 98 -5.56 -16.16 0.51
CA GLU A 98 -4.38 -16.33 -0.34
C GLU A 98 -4.49 -15.52 -1.63
N LEU A 99 -5.66 -15.52 -2.28
CA LEU A 99 -5.90 -14.64 -3.44
C LEU A 99 -5.71 -13.16 -3.09
N PHE A 100 -6.18 -12.72 -1.92
CA PHE A 100 -5.96 -11.34 -1.45
C PHE A 100 -4.50 -10.99 -1.19
N ARG A 101 -3.66 -12.01 -1.02
CA ARG A 101 -2.21 -11.85 -0.89
C ARG A 101 -1.49 -12.08 -2.19
N THR A 102 -2.18 -12.33 -3.30
CA THR A 102 -1.57 -12.64 -4.57
C THR A 102 -1.55 -11.41 -5.49
N LYS A 103 -0.45 -11.23 -6.22
CA LYS A 103 -0.31 -10.20 -7.27
C LYS A 103 0.47 -10.77 -8.44
N SER A 104 0.29 -10.20 -9.63
CA SER A 104 1.06 -10.62 -10.82
C SER A 104 2.55 -10.40 -10.59
N LYS A 105 3.37 -11.36 -11.04
CA LYS A 105 4.83 -11.32 -11.01
C LYS A 105 5.42 -10.05 -11.62
N ALA A 106 4.74 -9.44 -12.60
CA ALA A 106 5.14 -8.17 -13.21
C ALA A 106 5.26 -7.00 -12.21
N TRP A 107 4.64 -7.09 -11.04
CA TRP A 107 4.67 -6.08 -9.97
C TRP A 107 5.58 -6.46 -8.80
N GLU A 108 6.40 -7.51 -8.93
CA GLU A 108 7.28 -7.99 -7.85
C GLU A 108 8.26 -6.92 -7.34
N TYR A 109 8.62 -5.96 -8.21
CA TYR A 109 9.51 -4.86 -7.86
C TYR A 109 8.99 -3.97 -6.72
N GLU A 110 7.69 -4.00 -6.43
CA GLU A 110 7.10 -3.22 -5.34
C GLU A 110 7.44 -3.74 -3.95
N GLN A 111 7.78 -5.04 -3.82
CA GLN A 111 8.07 -5.68 -2.53
C GLN A 111 6.95 -5.40 -1.50
N GLU A 112 5.71 -5.62 -1.92
CA GLU A 112 4.49 -5.16 -1.24
C GLU A 112 4.18 -5.99 0.02
N TRP A 113 3.76 -5.29 1.06
CA TRP A 113 3.15 -5.84 2.28
C TRP A 113 1.73 -5.33 2.43
N ARG A 114 0.82 -6.21 2.85
CA ARG A 114 -0.59 -5.87 3.08
C ARG A 114 -0.98 -6.08 4.52
N VAL A 115 -1.68 -5.10 5.09
CA VAL A 115 -2.44 -5.23 6.33
C VAL A 115 -3.92 -5.27 5.96
N MET A 116 -4.59 -6.37 6.30
CA MET A 116 -6.03 -6.54 6.06
C MET A 116 -6.83 -6.07 7.26
N HIS A 117 -7.78 -5.20 7.01
CA HIS A 117 -8.65 -4.59 8.00
C HIS A 117 -10.04 -5.20 7.95
N GLU A 118 -10.65 -5.39 9.11
CA GLU A 118 -11.94 -6.07 9.20
C GLU A 118 -13.09 -5.33 8.54
N SER A 119 -13.01 -4.00 8.48
CA SER A 119 -14.03 -3.13 7.93
C SER A 119 -13.39 -2.19 6.90
N ALA A 120 -13.98 -2.09 5.72
CA ALA A 120 -13.60 -1.10 4.71
C ALA A 120 -13.95 0.31 5.20
N GLY A 121 -13.22 1.31 4.72
CA GLY A 121 -13.49 2.72 5.03
C GLY A 121 -13.15 3.15 6.47
N THR A 122 -12.48 2.30 7.25
CA THR A 122 -11.96 2.68 8.57
C THR A 122 -10.62 3.36 8.44
N SER A 123 -10.46 4.52 9.07
CA SER A 123 -9.16 5.13 9.32
C SER A 123 -8.49 4.42 10.49
N TRP A 124 -7.37 3.75 10.22
CA TRP A 124 -6.53 3.19 11.27
C TRP A 124 -5.47 4.21 11.66
N CYS A 125 -5.47 4.56 12.94
CA CYS A 125 -4.43 5.39 13.52
C CYS A 125 -3.18 4.54 13.76
N TYR A 126 -2.04 5.21 13.80
CA TYR A 126 -0.76 4.67 14.22
C TYR A 126 -0.24 5.54 15.37
N ASP A 127 0.64 4.98 16.21
CA ASP A 127 1.31 5.80 17.21
C ASP A 127 2.15 6.86 16.51
N SER A 128 2.09 8.11 16.97
CA SER A 128 2.92 9.20 16.45
C SER A 128 4.40 8.83 16.30
N THR A 129 4.95 7.95 17.14
CA THR A 129 6.35 7.50 17.08
C THR A 129 6.62 6.47 15.98
N ALA A 130 5.57 5.86 15.42
CA ALA A 130 5.70 4.89 14.35
C ALA A 130 6.12 5.53 13.04
N LEU A 131 5.77 6.80 12.80
CA LEU A 131 6.21 7.55 11.62
C LEU A 131 7.62 8.09 11.88
N THR A 132 8.60 7.60 11.13
CA THR A 132 10.02 7.95 11.35
C THR A 132 10.58 8.89 10.30
N GLY A 133 9.98 8.89 9.09
CA GLY A 133 10.50 9.65 7.97
C GLY A 133 9.45 10.03 6.93
N ILE A 134 9.72 11.14 6.24
CA ILE A 134 8.97 11.59 5.07
C ILE A 134 9.93 11.80 3.91
N TYR A 135 9.62 11.15 2.81
CA TYR A 135 10.34 11.28 1.56
C TYR A 135 9.51 12.09 0.59
N PHE A 136 10.03 13.23 0.16
CA PHE A 136 9.43 14.04 -0.88
C PHE A 136 9.93 13.57 -2.23
N GLY A 137 9.00 13.36 -3.18
CA GLY A 137 9.34 12.96 -4.53
C GLY A 137 10.21 13.99 -5.27
N PRO A 138 10.83 13.58 -6.40
CA PRO A 138 11.77 14.41 -7.14
C PRO A 138 11.15 15.64 -7.81
N SER A 139 9.83 15.75 -7.81
CA SER A 139 9.08 16.86 -8.39
C SER A 139 8.04 17.41 -7.42
N THR A 140 8.17 17.12 -6.12
CA THR A 140 7.28 17.67 -5.09
C THR A 140 7.40 19.20 -5.05
N PRO A 141 6.28 19.93 -5.16
CA PRO A 141 6.27 21.38 -5.03
C PRO A 141 6.79 21.87 -3.66
N ASP A 142 7.53 22.98 -3.65
CA ASP A 142 8.13 23.54 -2.43
C ASP A 142 7.07 23.95 -1.39
N ASP A 143 5.91 24.45 -1.82
CA ASP A 143 4.78 24.81 -0.97
C ASP A 143 4.19 23.59 -0.24
N LEU A 144 4.09 22.44 -0.92
CA LEU A 144 3.68 21.19 -0.29
C LEU A 144 4.72 20.73 0.74
N ILE A 145 6.01 20.83 0.42
CA ILE A 145 7.10 20.50 1.35
C ILE A 145 6.99 21.38 2.61
N ASP A 146 6.82 22.69 2.43
CA ASP A 146 6.68 23.64 3.53
C ASP A 146 5.49 23.30 4.44
N VAL A 147 4.31 23.05 3.85
CA VAL A 147 3.09 22.71 4.60
C VAL A 147 3.29 21.42 5.41
N ILE A 148 3.82 20.37 4.80
CA ILE A 148 4.04 19.08 5.48
C ILE A 148 5.07 19.22 6.59
N CYS A 149 6.19 19.90 6.35
CA CYS A 149 7.21 20.13 7.36
C CYS A 149 6.69 20.98 8.53
N LEU A 150 5.82 21.96 8.28
CA LEU A 150 5.20 22.78 9.34
C LEU A 150 4.23 21.96 10.19
N ILE A 151 3.40 21.12 9.57
CA ILE A 151 2.45 20.24 10.28
C ILE A 151 3.21 19.27 11.18
N LEU A 152 4.20 18.57 10.62
CA LEU A 152 4.95 17.53 11.34
C LEU A 152 5.94 18.11 12.34
N GLY A 153 6.53 19.27 12.07
CA GLY A 153 7.39 19.97 13.04
C GLY A 153 6.66 20.36 14.33
N GLY A 154 5.33 20.47 14.31
CA GLY A 154 4.52 20.70 15.51
C GLY A 154 3.97 19.44 16.19
N GLN A 155 3.94 18.30 15.48
CA GLN A 155 3.27 17.07 15.94
C GLN A 155 4.23 15.90 16.19
N ASN A 156 5.34 15.84 15.45
CA ASN A 156 6.26 14.71 15.40
C ASN A 156 7.71 15.21 15.18
N GLU A 157 8.31 15.84 16.18
CA GLU A 157 9.66 16.43 16.06
C GLU A 157 10.77 15.42 15.71
N HIS A 158 10.53 14.12 15.93
CA HIS A 158 11.48 13.05 15.61
C HIS A 158 11.45 12.62 14.14
N VAL A 159 10.43 13.02 13.38
CA VAL A 159 10.30 12.65 11.96
C VAL A 159 11.39 13.33 11.13
N GLN A 160 12.07 12.55 10.30
CA GLN A 160 13.15 13.02 9.45
C GLN A 160 12.64 13.34 8.03
N PHE A 161 13.16 14.43 7.45
CA PHE A 161 12.75 14.87 6.11
C PHE A 161 13.82 14.57 5.07
N TYR A 162 13.39 14.04 3.93
CA TYR A 162 14.26 13.68 2.81
C TYR A 162 13.73 14.24 1.50
N ARG A 163 14.60 14.91 0.74
CA ARG A 163 14.27 15.42 -0.59
C ARG A 163 14.79 14.45 -1.65
N GLY A 164 13.89 14.03 -2.54
CA GLY A 164 14.20 13.16 -3.66
C GLY A 164 14.80 13.92 -4.84
N SER A 165 15.67 13.26 -5.58
CA SER A 165 16.14 13.67 -6.91
C SER A 165 16.23 12.46 -7.82
N ARG A 166 15.99 12.65 -9.13
CA ARG A 166 16.16 11.55 -10.09
C ARG A 166 17.65 11.24 -10.24
N ASN A 167 18.02 9.99 -10.10
CA ASN A 167 19.39 9.56 -10.36
C ASN A 167 19.68 9.64 -11.87
N SER A 168 20.89 10.05 -12.25
CA SER A 168 21.30 10.25 -13.66
C SER A 168 21.79 8.97 -14.35
N GLU A 169 22.12 7.93 -13.59
CA GLU A 169 22.74 6.69 -14.09
C GLU A 169 21.84 5.46 -13.92
N HIS A 170 20.89 5.51 -12.99
CA HIS A 170 20.02 4.41 -12.60
C HIS A 170 18.56 4.85 -12.53
N PHE A 171 17.64 3.92 -12.80
CA PHE A 171 16.19 4.16 -12.72
C PHE A 171 15.66 4.14 -11.29
N ARG A 172 16.13 5.09 -10.48
CA ARG A 172 15.73 5.26 -9.08
C ARG A 172 15.67 6.74 -8.66
N VAL A 173 15.13 6.97 -7.47
CA VAL A 173 15.18 8.25 -6.78
C VAL A 173 16.24 8.19 -5.68
N ASP A 174 17.18 9.13 -5.67
CA ASP A 174 18.11 9.29 -4.56
C ASP A 174 17.53 10.28 -3.55
N PHE A 175 17.80 10.06 -2.26
CA PHE A 175 17.26 10.89 -1.19
C PHE A 175 18.36 11.53 -0.37
N THR A 176 18.23 12.85 -0.15
CA THR A 176 19.12 13.60 0.74
C THR A 176 18.32 14.11 1.92
N LYS A 177 18.80 13.79 3.13
CA LYS A 177 18.22 14.30 4.37
C LYS A 177 18.41 15.81 4.46
N PHE A 178 17.41 16.53 4.93
CA PHE A 178 17.53 17.96 5.20
C PHE A 178 16.81 18.35 6.50
N ASN A 179 17.25 19.46 7.09
CA ASN A 179 16.57 20.08 8.23
C ASN A 179 15.66 21.19 7.72
N TYR A 180 14.42 21.20 8.19
CA TYR A 180 13.49 22.26 7.87
C TYR A 180 13.61 23.41 8.88
N THR A 181 13.59 24.65 8.40
CA THR A 181 13.47 25.84 9.26
C THR A 181 12.44 26.76 8.62
N SER A 182 11.33 26.99 9.33
CA SER A 182 10.27 27.86 8.83
C SER A 182 10.78 29.28 8.59
N HIS A 183 10.17 30.01 7.65
CA HIS A 183 10.57 31.38 7.32
C HIS A 183 10.59 32.30 8.56
N LEU A 184 9.56 32.22 9.42
CA LEU A 184 9.49 32.98 10.66
C LEU A 184 10.64 32.63 11.63
N ASN A 185 11.01 31.36 11.73
CA ASN A 185 12.12 30.93 12.57
C ASN A 185 13.47 31.30 11.96
N ALA A 186 13.62 31.24 10.63
CA ALA A 186 14.83 31.67 9.93
C ALA A 186 15.10 33.17 10.14
N ILE A 187 14.06 34.01 10.13
CA ILE A 187 14.18 35.44 10.46
C ILE A 187 14.59 35.62 11.92
N LYS A 188 13.92 34.94 12.86
CA LYS A 188 14.28 35.01 14.30
C LYS A 188 15.73 34.57 14.58
N LEU A 189 16.23 33.60 13.82
CA LEU A 189 17.59 33.06 13.94
C LEU A 189 18.62 33.85 13.11
N GLY A 190 18.22 34.88 12.37
CA GLY A 190 19.13 35.69 11.54
C GLY A 190 19.68 34.95 10.31
N LEU A 191 19.03 33.87 9.89
CA LEU A 191 19.47 33.01 8.78
C LEU A 191 18.98 33.50 7.39
N LYS A 192 18.01 34.42 7.37
CA LYS A 192 17.52 35.09 6.15
C LYS A 192 17.27 36.57 6.45
N GLY A 193 17.78 37.44 5.59
CA GLY A 193 17.53 38.89 5.57
C GLY A 193 16.57 39.27 4.45
#